data_AF-K3X7Q2-F1
#
_entry.id   AF-K3X7Q2-F1
#
_cell.length_a   1.000
_cell.length_b   1.000
_cell.length_c   1.000
_cell.angle_alpha   90.00
_cell.angle_beta   90.00
_cell.angle_gamma   90.00
#
_symmetry.space_group_name_H-M   'P 1'
#
loop_
_entity.id
_entity.type
_entity.pdbx_description
1 polymer ?
#
loop_
_entity_poly.entity_id
_entity_poly.type
_entity_poly.pdbx_seq_one_letter_code
_entity_poly.pdbx_strand_id
1 'polypeptide(L)'
;MRVDCAETSGNNDHHPITSSLASWTKRLWALWDASQVSHCGAYSVARARALGAYCKVTSLPRVLAVCVLTPLPSLAFVLFLDASIPLAPPRLGWAANGSIWIRCAFTNAVLTFDFFVQARQLLPGLVVARWRIACVAACTGVSFAGVSALLAAL
;
A
#
# COMPACT_ATOMS: atom_id res chain seq x y z
N MET A 1 -22.34 20.48 -2.82
CA MET A 1 -22.64 20.32 -4.25
C MET A 1 -23.34 18.97 -4.39
N ARG A 2 -24.67 18.96 -4.54
CA ARG A 2 -25.47 17.73 -4.70
C ARG A 2 -25.35 17.30 -6.16
N VAL A 3 -24.98 16.05 -6.39
CA VAL A 3 -25.02 15.44 -7.71
C VAL A 3 -26.33 14.67 -7.79
N ASP A 4 -27.31 15.25 -8.46
CA ASP A 4 -28.55 14.56 -8.81
C ASP A 4 -28.23 13.59 -9.95
N CYS A 5 -28.20 12.29 -9.63
CA CYS A 5 -28.08 11.24 -10.65
C CYS A 5 -29.45 11.05 -11.31
N ALA A 6 -29.55 11.52 -12.54
CA ALA A 6 -30.68 11.32 -13.43
C ALA A 6 -30.98 9.84 -13.67
N GLU A 7 -32.26 9.54 -13.63
CA GLU A 7 -32.89 8.25 -13.82
C GLU A 7 -32.95 7.92 -15.32
N THR A 8 -32.17 6.93 -15.77
CA THR A 8 -32.38 6.31 -17.09
C THR A 8 -33.04 4.95 -16.90
N SER A 9 -34.38 4.98 -16.97
CA SER A 9 -35.22 3.79 -17.12
C SER A 9 -35.01 3.18 -18.50
N GLY A 10 -34.45 1.98 -18.54
CA GLY A 10 -34.23 1.18 -19.72
C GLY A 10 -34.29 -0.30 -19.36
N ASN A 11 -35.50 -0.84 -19.41
CA ASN A 11 -35.87 -2.23 -19.23
C ASN A 11 -35.07 -3.15 -20.17
N ASN A 12 -34.40 -4.18 -19.65
CA ASN A 12 -34.13 -5.44 -20.35
C ASN A 12 -33.77 -6.54 -19.34
N ASP A 13 -34.54 -7.62 -19.43
CA ASP A 13 -34.46 -8.82 -18.61
C ASP A 13 -33.19 -9.64 -18.86
N HIS A 14 -32.89 -10.52 -17.90
CA HIS A 14 -31.79 -11.51 -17.81
C HIS A 14 -30.53 -11.07 -17.04
N HIS A 15 -30.50 -11.36 -15.73
CA HIS A 15 -29.52 -12.23 -15.04
C HIS A 15 -29.61 -12.06 -13.50
N PRO A 16 -29.87 -13.11 -12.70
CA PRO A 16 -29.99 -13.01 -11.22
C PRO A 16 -28.67 -12.64 -10.50
N ILE A 17 -27.56 -12.59 -11.24
CA ILE A 17 -26.22 -12.28 -10.71
C ILE A 17 -25.98 -10.76 -10.59
N THR A 18 -26.70 -9.93 -11.37
CA THR A 18 -26.47 -8.48 -11.44
C THR A 18 -26.98 -7.72 -10.22
N SER A 19 -28.05 -8.21 -9.56
CA SER A 19 -28.61 -7.59 -8.36
C SER A 19 -27.69 -7.75 -7.13
N SER A 20 -27.02 -8.90 -7.02
CA SER A 20 -26.02 -9.14 -5.98
C SER A 20 -24.85 -8.19 -6.16
N LEU A 21 -24.23 -8.16 -7.35
CA LEU A 21 -23.11 -7.26 -7.65
C LEU A 21 -23.48 -5.79 -7.45
N ALA A 22 -24.67 -5.35 -7.84
CA ALA A 22 -25.15 -3.98 -7.60
C ALA A 22 -25.32 -3.65 -6.11
N SER A 23 -25.68 -4.63 -5.28
CA SER A 23 -25.76 -4.44 -3.82
C SER A 23 -24.36 -4.36 -3.19
N TRP A 24 -23.41 -5.18 -3.66
CA TRP A 24 -22.02 -5.15 -3.21
C TRP A 24 -21.34 -3.86 -3.63
N THR A 25 -21.55 -3.37 -4.85
CA THR A 25 -20.97 -2.10 -5.29
C THR A 25 -21.51 -0.94 -4.47
N LYS A 26 -22.83 -0.87 -4.20
CA LYS A 26 -23.39 0.18 -3.32
C LYS A 26 -22.83 0.12 -1.90
N ARG A 27 -22.66 -1.08 -1.34
CA ARG A 27 -22.05 -1.26 -0.01
C ARG A 27 -20.58 -0.87 0.00
N LEU A 28 -19.81 -1.29 -1.01
CA LEU A 28 -18.41 -0.91 -1.19
C LEU A 28 -18.26 0.59 -1.40
N TRP A 29 -19.18 1.22 -2.14
CA TRP A 29 -19.17 2.67 -2.36
C TRP A 29 -19.51 3.43 -1.07
N ALA A 30 -20.49 2.96 -0.29
CA ALA A 30 -20.82 3.54 1.01
C ALA A 30 -19.70 3.34 2.05
N LEU A 31 -19.04 2.18 2.06
CA LEU A 31 -17.85 1.91 2.86
C LEU A 31 -16.67 2.76 2.40
N TRP A 32 -16.48 2.93 1.10
CA TRP A 32 -15.44 3.77 0.51
C TRP A 32 -15.66 5.24 0.87
N ASP A 33 -16.88 5.74 0.72
CA ASP A 33 -17.27 7.11 1.06
C ASP A 33 -17.17 7.37 2.57
N ALA A 34 -17.55 6.41 3.41
CA ALA A 34 -17.32 6.46 4.86
C ALA A 34 -15.82 6.36 5.22
N SER A 35 -15.01 5.69 4.40
CA SER A 35 -13.55 5.58 4.58
C SER A 35 -12.77 6.74 3.97
N GLN A 36 -13.41 7.59 3.16
CA GLN A 36 -12.78 8.77 2.58
C GLN A 36 -12.44 9.74 3.70
N VAL A 37 -11.21 9.64 4.18
CA VAL A 37 -10.56 10.54 5.14
C VAL A 37 -10.64 12.01 4.68
N SER A 38 -10.89 12.27 3.39
CA SER A 38 -11.13 13.61 2.84
C SER A 38 -12.45 14.25 3.32
N HIS A 39 -13.49 13.45 3.61
CA HIS A 39 -14.81 13.94 4.05
C HIS A 39 -14.97 14.04 5.57
N CYS A 40 -14.16 13.33 6.36
CA CYS A 40 -13.97 13.67 7.76
C CYS A 40 -13.08 14.91 7.84
N GLY A 41 -13.69 16.10 7.98
CA GLY A 41 -13.06 17.43 8.01
C GLY A 41 -12.01 17.70 9.11
N ALA A 42 -11.08 16.78 9.33
CA ALA A 42 -10.02 16.81 10.32
C ALA A 42 -8.64 17.12 9.71
N TYR A 43 -8.56 17.59 8.47
CA TYR A 43 -7.48 18.52 8.13
C TYR A 43 -7.83 19.87 8.79
N SER A 44 -7.67 19.92 10.12
CA SER A 44 -7.92 21.10 10.92
C SER A 44 -7.25 22.30 10.25
N VAL A 45 -7.93 23.45 10.19
CA VAL A 45 -7.36 24.73 9.74
C VAL A 45 -6.01 25.00 10.43
N ALA A 46 -5.81 24.45 11.63
CA ALA A 46 -4.53 24.47 12.34
C ALA A 46 -3.40 23.73 11.61
N ARG A 47 -3.63 22.56 10.99
CA ARG A 47 -2.61 21.86 10.18
C ARG A 47 -2.28 22.60 8.89
N ALA A 48 -3.28 23.19 8.24
CA ALA A 48 -3.05 24.04 7.06
C ALA A 48 -2.27 25.31 7.42
N ARG A 49 -2.61 25.97 8.53
CA ARG A 49 -1.83 27.10 9.06
C ARG A 49 -0.43 26.69 9.51
N ALA A 50 -0.27 25.53 10.15
CA ALA A 50 1.02 25.01 10.57
C ALA A 50 1.91 24.69 9.37
N LEU A 51 1.36 24.14 8.29
CA LEU A 51 2.08 23.92 7.04
C LEU A 51 2.48 25.25 6.40
N GLY A 52 1.57 26.24 6.34
CA GLY A 52 1.88 27.57 5.83
C GLY A 52 2.96 28.30 6.66
N ALA A 53 2.95 28.15 7.98
CA ALA A 53 3.99 28.66 8.87
C ALA A 53 5.31 27.90 8.67
N TYR A 54 5.26 26.57 8.52
CA TYR A 54 6.43 25.74 8.23
C TYR A 54 7.07 26.14 6.90
N CYS A 55 6.29 26.34 5.83
CA CYS A 55 6.82 26.80 4.54
C CYS A 55 7.46 28.19 4.60
N LYS A 56 7.05 29.05 5.55
CA LYS A 56 7.65 30.38 5.76
C LYS A 56 8.95 30.33 6.57
N VAL A 57 9.10 29.37 7.47
CA VAL A 57 10.23 29.27 8.41
C VAL A 57 11.29 28.27 7.94
N THR A 58 10.89 27.22 7.23
CA THR A 58 11.80 26.18 6.75
C THR A 58 12.53 26.62 5.50
N SER A 59 13.85 26.49 5.53
CA SER A 59 14.72 26.72 4.39
C SER A 59 14.56 25.60 3.35
N LEU A 60 14.47 25.98 2.07
CA LEU A 60 14.51 25.07 0.91
C LEU A 60 15.59 23.95 1.01
N PRO A 61 16.85 24.22 1.44
CA PRO A 61 17.86 23.17 1.57
C PRO A 61 17.46 22.06 2.56
N ARG A 62 16.71 22.36 3.63
CA ARG A 62 16.26 21.32 4.58
C ARG A 62 15.23 20.41 3.93
N VAL A 63 14.33 20.96 3.11
CA VAL A 63 13.33 20.18 2.35
C VAL A 63 14.04 19.29 1.32
N LEU A 64 14.96 19.86 0.55
CA LEU A 64 15.75 19.10 -0.43
C LEU A 64 16.57 18.00 0.24
N ALA A 65 17.20 18.29 1.38
CA ALA A 65 17.93 17.29 2.16
C ALA A 65 17.00 16.14 2.61
N VAL A 66 15.81 16.43 3.12
CA VAL A 66 14.83 15.38 3.49
C VAL A 66 14.41 14.57 2.27
N CYS A 67 14.14 15.22 1.12
CA CYS A 67 13.79 14.52 -0.12
C CYS A 67 14.89 13.60 -0.64
N VAL A 68 16.17 13.94 -0.43
CA VAL A 68 17.31 13.07 -0.79
C VAL A 68 17.58 12.02 0.28
N LEU A 69 17.46 12.36 1.56
CA LEU A 69 17.71 11.44 2.68
C LEU A 69 16.63 10.38 2.85
N THR A 70 15.39 10.63 2.45
CA THR A 70 14.29 9.66 2.55
C THR A 70 14.47 8.44 1.65
N PRO A 71 14.89 8.55 0.37
CA PRO A 71 15.16 7.38 -0.48
C PRO A 71 16.52 6.72 -0.19
N LEU A 72 17.47 7.37 0.47
CA LEU A 72 18.77 6.76 0.80
C LEU A 72 18.67 5.47 1.63
N PRO A 73 17.90 5.36 2.72
CA PRO A 73 17.78 4.12 3.48
C PRO A 73 17.11 3.02 2.66
N SER A 74 16.15 3.34 1.78
CA SER A 74 15.54 2.33 0.91
C SER A 74 16.52 1.85 -0.17
N LEU A 75 17.31 2.74 -0.76
CA LEU A 75 18.40 2.40 -1.68
C LEU A 75 19.46 1.52 -1.01
N ALA A 76 19.91 1.90 0.19
CA ALA A 76 20.87 1.13 0.97
C ALA A 76 20.36 -0.28 1.28
N PHE A 77 19.08 -0.40 1.61
CA PHE A 77 18.42 -1.68 1.85
C PHE A 77 18.37 -2.56 0.60
N VAL A 78 18.01 -2.01 -0.56
CA VAL A 78 18.00 -2.75 -1.83
C VAL A 78 19.41 -3.21 -2.20
N LEU A 79 20.41 -2.35 -2.06
CA LEU A 79 21.82 -2.69 -2.30
C LEU A 79 22.32 -3.77 -1.33
N PHE A 80 21.93 -3.71 -0.06
CA PHE A 80 22.24 -4.73 0.93
C PHE A 80 21.66 -6.09 0.53
N LEU A 81 20.41 -6.12 0.05
CA LEU A 81 19.80 -7.36 -0.45
C LEU A 81 20.49 -7.89 -1.71
N ASP A 82 20.90 -7.00 -2.61
CA ASP A 82 21.59 -7.39 -3.83
C ASP A 82 22.99 -7.95 -3.56
N ALA A 83 23.72 -7.34 -2.63
CA ALA A 83 25.05 -7.77 -2.22
C ALA A 83 25.01 -9.06 -1.38
N SER A 84 24.00 -9.24 -0.53
CA SER A 84 23.90 -10.43 0.34
C SER A 84 23.34 -11.66 -0.37
N ILE A 85 22.49 -11.47 -1.38
CA ILE A 85 21.80 -12.56 -2.07
C ILE A 85 22.04 -12.41 -3.59
N PRO A 86 23.18 -12.91 -4.10
CA PRO A 86 23.49 -12.83 -5.52
C PRO A 86 22.48 -13.65 -6.35
N LEU A 87 22.01 -13.05 -7.43
CA LEU A 87 21.20 -13.74 -8.43
C LEU A 87 22.12 -14.53 -9.37
N ALA A 88 21.79 -15.79 -9.65
CA ALA A 88 22.47 -16.52 -10.69
C ALA A 88 21.94 -16.05 -12.07
N PRO A 89 22.63 -16.41 -13.17
CA PRO A 89 22.24 -15.97 -14.50
C PRO A 89 20.78 -16.32 -14.80
N PRO A 90 19.98 -15.39 -15.36
CA PRO A 90 18.55 -15.62 -15.62
C PRO A 90 18.30 -16.72 -16.65
N ARG A 91 19.34 -17.11 -17.39
CA ARG A 91 19.31 -18.20 -18.40
C ARG A 91 19.08 -19.58 -17.78
N LEU A 92 19.41 -19.78 -16.51
CA LEU A 92 19.23 -21.05 -15.78
C LEU A 92 17.78 -21.27 -15.30
N GLY A 93 16.87 -20.32 -15.55
CA GLY A 93 15.47 -20.40 -15.15
C GLY A 93 15.25 -20.18 -13.64
N TRP A 94 13.99 -20.22 -13.22
CA TRP A 94 13.60 -19.95 -11.82
C TRP A 94 13.94 -21.11 -10.87
N ALA A 95 13.95 -22.35 -11.37
CA ALA A 95 14.24 -23.55 -10.57
C ALA A 95 15.68 -23.58 -10.06
N ALA A 96 16.62 -23.04 -10.82
CA ALA A 96 18.02 -22.89 -10.42
C ALA A 96 18.28 -21.64 -9.56
N ASN A 97 17.31 -20.73 -9.46
CA ASN A 97 17.46 -19.42 -8.84
C ASN A 97 16.56 -19.26 -7.60
N GLY A 98 16.75 -20.11 -6.59
CA GLY A 98 15.99 -20.03 -5.32
C GLY A 98 16.10 -18.68 -4.60
N SER A 99 17.20 -17.94 -4.85
CA SER A 99 17.45 -16.61 -4.31
C SER A 99 16.40 -15.57 -4.72
N ILE A 100 15.77 -15.72 -5.88
CA ILE A 100 14.73 -14.78 -6.34
C ILE A 100 13.52 -14.79 -5.40
N TRP A 101 13.11 -15.98 -4.94
CA TRP A 101 11.96 -16.15 -4.07
C TRP A 101 12.20 -15.58 -2.68
N ILE A 102 13.42 -15.75 -2.17
CA ILE A 102 13.84 -15.18 -0.88
C ILE A 102 13.80 -13.65 -0.95
N ARG A 103 14.33 -13.05 -2.03
CA ARG A 103 14.30 -11.59 -2.23
C ARG A 103 12.88 -11.05 -2.38
N CYS A 104 12.01 -11.76 -3.10
CA CYS A 104 10.60 -11.40 -3.24
C CYS A 104 9.86 -11.47 -1.89
N ALA A 105 10.05 -12.55 -1.12
CA ALA A 105 9.42 -12.71 0.18
C ALA A 105 9.82 -11.59 1.15
N PHE A 106 11.12 -11.32 1.23
CA PHE A 106 11.67 -10.34 2.17
C PHE A 106 11.28 -8.91 1.80
N THR A 107 11.38 -8.53 0.52
CA THR A 107 10.94 -7.22 0.03
C THR A 107 9.46 -7.00 0.30
N ASN A 108 8.63 -8.01 0.03
CA ASN A 108 7.18 -7.91 0.25
C ASN A 108 6.82 -7.82 1.74
N ALA A 109 7.55 -8.54 2.61
CA ALA A 109 7.37 -8.43 4.05
C ALA A 109 7.72 -7.02 4.56
N VAL A 110 8.84 -6.44 4.13
CA VAL A 110 9.24 -5.09 4.52
C VAL A 110 8.24 -4.05 4.04
N LEU A 111 7.80 -4.11 2.78
CA LEU A 111 6.77 -3.22 2.24
C LEU A 111 5.46 -3.29 3.03
N THR A 112 5.03 -4.51 3.38
CA THR A 112 3.82 -4.70 4.19
C THR A 112 3.97 -4.10 5.58
N PHE A 113 5.12 -4.33 6.22
CA PHE A 113 5.42 -3.76 7.54
C PHE A 113 5.40 -2.23 7.51
N ASP A 114 6.09 -1.62 6.55
CA ASP A 114 6.15 -0.16 6.37
C ASP A 114 4.76 0.42 6.13
N PHE A 115 3.94 -0.23 5.29
CA PHE A 115 2.57 0.19 5.03
C PHE A 115 1.73 0.22 6.32
N PHE A 116 1.79 -0.83 7.15
CA PHE A 116 1.06 -0.86 8.41
C PHE A 116 1.61 0.14 9.43
N VAL A 117 2.92 0.37 9.47
CA VAL A 117 3.51 1.41 10.32
C VAL A 117 3.03 2.79 9.89
N GLN A 118 3.00 3.08 8.58
CA GLN A 118 2.44 4.33 8.05
C GLN A 118 0.95 4.44 8.35
N ALA A 119 0.17 3.38 8.13
CA ALA A 119 -1.26 3.35 8.44
C ALA A 119 -1.54 3.70 9.91
N ARG A 120 -0.69 3.24 10.84
CA ARG A 120 -0.78 3.63 12.26
C ARG A 120 -0.48 5.10 12.54
N GLN A 121 0.40 5.73 11.77
CA GLN A 121 0.69 7.16 11.90
C GLN A 121 -0.45 8.01 11.33
N LEU A 122 -1.10 7.53 10.26
CA LEU A 122 -2.22 8.21 9.62
C LEU A 122 -3.55 8.02 10.39
N LEU A 123 -3.74 6.85 11.00
CA LEU A 123 -4.99 6.46 11.68
C LEU A 123 -4.74 6.35 13.20
N PRO A 124 -5.01 7.40 13.99
CA PRO A 124 -4.74 7.42 15.43
C PRO A 124 -5.54 6.37 16.23
N GLY A 125 -6.58 5.76 15.64
CA GLY A 125 -7.35 4.68 16.27
C GLY A 125 -6.75 3.26 16.10
N LEU A 126 -5.71 3.09 15.27
CA LEU A 126 -5.18 1.77 14.95
C LEU A 126 -4.13 1.30 15.97
N VAL A 127 -4.60 0.84 17.13
CA VAL A 127 -3.77 0.32 18.23
C VAL A 127 -3.38 -1.15 18.02
N VAL A 128 -2.62 -1.44 16.97
CA VAL A 128 -2.07 -2.78 16.72
C VAL A 128 -0.65 -2.89 17.26
N ALA A 129 -0.29 -3.95 17.98
CA ALA A 129 1.09 -4.13 18.44
C ALA A 129 2.05 -4.36 17.24
N ARG A 130 3.28 -3.81 17.30
CA ARG A 130 4.25 -3.90 16.18
C ARG A 130 4.63 -5.34 15.84
N TRP A 131 4.69 -6.24 16.83
CA TRP A 131 4.96 -7.65 16.61
C TRP A 131 3.86 -8.33 15.79
N ARG A 132 2.58 -7.96 15.98
CA ARG A 132 1.45 -8.48 15.19
C ARG A 132 1.58 -8.06 13.73
N ILE A 133 2.01 -6.82 13.50
CA ILE A 133 2.30 -6.32 12.16
C ILE A 133 3.46 -7.08 11.55
N ALA A 134 4.53 -7.35 12.31
CA ALA A 134 5.65 -8.15 11.84
C ALA A 134 5.23 -9.58 11.47
N CYS A 135 4.36 -10.22 12.27
CA CYS A 135 3.80 -11.53 11.94
C CYS A 135 2.98 -11.49 10.64
N VAL A 136 2.07 -10.51 10.50
CA VAL A 136 1.28 -10.34 9.27
C VAL A 136 2.19 -10.12 8.06
N ALA A 137 3.18 -9.22 8.19
CA ALA A 137 4.15 -8.95 7.14
C ALA A 137 4.92 -10.20 6.71
N ALA A 138 5.39 -11.02 7.67
CA ALA A 138 6.06 -12.27 7.37
C ALA A 138 5.14 -13.27 6.64
N CYS A 139 3.90 -13.43 7.11
CA CYS A 139 2.92 -14.29 6.45
C CYS A 139 2.64 -13.85 5.01
N THR A 140 2.41 -12.55 4.79
CA THR A 140 2.16 -11.98 3.46
C THR A 140 3.37 -12.16 2.54
N GLY A 141 4.59 -11.98 3.05
CA GLY A 141 5.83 -12.24 2.32
C GLY A 141 5.94 -13.69 1.84
N VAL A 142 5.71 -14.65 2.74
CA VAL A 142 5.77 -16.08 2.43
C VAL A 142 4.66 -16.48 1.45
N SER A 143 3.43 -16.04 1.68
CA SER A 143 2.31 -16.38 0.78
C SER A 143 2.53 -15.82 -0.63
N PHE A 144 3.03 -14.58 -0.73
CA PHE A 144 3.31 -13.96 -2.03
C PHE A 144 4.38 -14.75 -2.79
N ALA A 145 5.51 -15.03 -2.15
CA ALA A 145 6.58 -15.81 -2.79
C ALA A 145 6.12 -17.22 -3.17
N GLY A 146 5.32 -17.88 -2.32
CA GLY A 146 4.77 -19.20 -2.61
C GLY A 146 3.81 -19.20 -3.81
N VAL A 147 2.88 -18.23 -3.87
CA VAL A 147 1.96 -18.10 -5.01
C VAL A 147 2.72 -17.78 -6.29
N SER A 148 3.69 -16.86 -6.24
CA SER A 148 4.50 -16.53 -7.42
C SER A 148 5.36 -17.71 -7.88
N ALA A 149 5.89 -18.52 -6.96
CA ALA A 149 6.63 -19.74 -7.30
C ALA A 149 5.73 -20.80 -7.92
N LEU A 150 4.52 -20.98 -7.41
CA LEU A 150 3.52 -21.88 -7.99
C LEU A 150 3.14 -21.44 -9.41
N LEU A 151 2.91 -20.14 -9.62
CA LEU A 151 2.62 -19.59 -10.94
C LEU A 151 3.77 -19.76 -11.93
N ALA A 152 5.02 -19.72 -11.46
CA ALA A 152 6.18 -19.97 -12.31
C ALA A 152 6.35 -21.47 -12.68
N ALA A 153 5.74 -22.36 -11.89
CA ALA A 153 5.79 -23.81 -12.09
C ALA A 153 4.63 -24.39 -12.93
N LEU A 154 3.59 -23.58 -13.18
CA LEU A 154 2.46 -23.89 -14.08
C LEU A 154 2.83 -23.61 -15.53
#